data_AF-A0A090RVF1-F1
#
_entry.id   AF-A0A090RVF1-F1
#
_cell.length_a   1.000
_cell.length_b   1.000
_cell.length_c   1.000
_cell.angle_alpha   90.00
_cell.angle_beta   90.00
_cell.angle_gamma   90.00
#
_symmetry.space_group_name_H-M   'P 1'
#
loop_
_entity.id
_entity.type
_entity.pdbx_description
1 polymer ?
#
loop_
_entity_poly.entity_id
_entity_poly.type
_entity_poly.pdbx_seq_one_letter_code
_entity_poly.pdbx_strand_id
1 'polypeptide(L)'
;MQGRIGQMPAWKEALGEDGVREVVSYTLSLSGRKVNAREAEAGKARFVVCAACHGTDGKGNPAVGAPDLTDQVWLFGDSRAAVTETVMNGRSGVMPAWKDILGEEKVQLVSAYVWSLSNSDK
;
A
#
# COMPACT_ATOMS: atom_id res chain seq x y z
N MET A 1 6.53 -19.87 -10.81
CA MET A 1 5.74 -18.75 -10.24
C MET A 1 6.25 -17.45 -10.82
N GLN A 2 5.35 -16.54 -11.22
CA GLN A 2 5.71 -15.20 -11.66
C GLN A 2 6.03 -14.31 -10.45
N GLY A 3 6.92 -13.33 -10.62
CA GLY A 3 7.15 -12.27 -9.64
C GLY A 3 5.96 -11.33 -9.53
N ARG A 4 6.09 -10.28 -8.70
CA ARG A 4 5.07 -9.22 -8.56
C ARG A 4 5.70 -7.85 -8.70
N ILE A 5 4.98 -6.95 -9.35
CA ILE A 5 5.37 -5.54 -9.49
C ILE A 5 4.21 -4.71 -8.95
N GLY A 6 4.47 -3.94 -7.89
CA GLY A 6 3.55 -2.95 -7.36
C GLY A 6 3.93 -1.58 -7.90
N GLN A 7 2.97 -0.84 -8.44
CA GLN A 7 3.17 0.52 -8.95
C GLN A 7 2.12 1.45 -8.36
N MET A 8 2.60 2.48 -7.66
CA MET A 8 1.81 3.62 -7.24
C MET A 8 2.36 4.86 -7.94
N PRO A 9 1.56 5.59 -8.73
CA PRO A 9 2.02 6.80 -9.39
C PRO A 9 2.28 7.92 -8.39
N ALA A 10 3.10 8.90 -8.81
CA ALA A 10 3.34 10.13 -8.08
C ALA A 10 2.15 11.09 -8.23
N TRP A 11 1.69 11.68 -7.13
CA TRP A 11 0.51 12.56 -7.13
C TRP A 11 0.81 14.03 -6.82
N LYS A 12 2.08 14.38 -6.60
CA LYS A 12 2.48 15.75 -6.25
C LYS A 12 1.94 16.79 -7.24
N GLU A 13 2.16 16.57 -8.55
CA GLU A 13 1.77 17.52 -9.58
C GLU A 13 0.24 17.63 -9.73
N ALA A 14 -0.46 16.51 -9.60
CA ALA A 14 -1.92 16.45 -9.77
C ALA A 14 -2.69 17.03 -8.57
N LEU A 15 -2.19 16.85 -7.35
CA LEU A 15 -2.88 17.25 -6.12
C LEU A 15 -2.36 18.57 -5.53
N GLY A 16 -1.11 18.94 -5.80
CA GLY A 16 -0.41 20.02 -5.10
C GLY A 16 -0.12 19.68 -3.63
N GLU A 17 0.65 20.53 -2.95
CA GLU A 17 1.08 20.32 -1.56
C GLU A 17 -0.10 20.18 -0.59
N ASP A 18 -1.12 21.04 -0.71
CA ASP A 18 -2.32 20.97 0.15
C ASP A 18 -3.14 19.70 -0.12
N GLY A 19 -3.32 19.34 -1.39
CA GLY A 19 -4.06 18.12 -1.75
C GLY A 19 -3.38 16.87 -1.24
N VAL A 20 -2.04 16.79 -1.34
CA VAL A 20 -1.24 15.73 -0.74
C VAL A 20 -1.45 15.69 0.78
N ARG A 21 -1.32 16.82 1.47
CA ARG A 21 -1.50 16.88 2.94
C ARG A 21 -2.86 16.34 3.36
N GLU A 22 -3.92 16.73 2.64
CA GLU A 22 -5.31 16.33 2.90
C GLU A 22 -5.51 14.81 2.70
N VAL A 23 -5.11 14.27 1.53
CA VAL A 23 -5.27 12.81 1.29
C VAL A 23 -4.42 11.97 2.23
N VAL A 24 -3.24 12.46 2.65
CA VAL A 24 -2.41 11.79 3.66
C VAL A 24 -3.15 11.74 5.00
N SER A 25 -3.79 12.83 5.42
CA SER A 25 -4.60 12.87 6.65
C SER A 25 -5.74 11.85 6.59
N TYR A 26 -6.46 11.80 5.46
CA TYR A 26 -7.54 10.83 5.28
C TYR A 26 -7.03 9.39 5.27
N THR A 27 -5.96 9.10 4.52
CA THR A 27 -5.36 7.77 4.42
C THR A 27 -4.91 7.24 5.78
N LEU A 28 -4.24 8.07 6.59
CA LEU A 28 -3.88 7.70 7.95
C LEU A 28 -5.11 7.45 8.83
N SER A 29 -6.20 8.22 8.65
CA SER A 29 -7.43 8.03 9.42
C SER A 29 -8.12 6.68 9.16
N LEU A 30 -7.95 6.08 7.97
CA LEU A 30 -8.53 4.77 7.62
C LEU A 30 -7.99 3.65 8.51
N SER A 31 -6.76 3.79 8.97
CA SER A 31 -6.12 2.90 9.93
C SER A 31 -6.33 3.31 11.39
N GLY A 32 -7.29 4.19 11.68
CA GLY A 32 -7.61 4.64 13.04
C GLY A 32 -6.57 5.55 13.69
N ARG A 33 -5.57 6.04 12.93
CA ARG A 33 -4.55 6.97 13.44
C ARG A 33 -5.18 8.34 13.71
N LYS A 34 -4.74 9.00 14.79
CA LYS A 34 -5.19 10.36 15.12
C LYS A 34 -4.60 11.36 14.13
N VAL A 35 -5.46 12.15 13.49
CA VAL A 35 -5.09 13.15 12.47
C VAL A 35 -5.88 14.45 12.65
N ASN A 36 -5.55 15.47 11.87
CA ASN A 36 -6.37 16.66 11.76
C ASN A 36 -7.69 16.32 11.04
N ALA A 37 -8.82 16.42 11.75
CA ALA A 37 -10.13 16.04 11.23
C ALA A 37 -10.57 16.87 10.01
N ARG A 38 -10.21 18.17 9.98
CA ARG A 38 -10.57 19.05 8.85
C ARG A 38 -9.81 18.67 7.58
N GLU A 39 -8.52 18.36 7.71
CA GLU A 39 -7.73 17.86 6.58
C GLU A 39 -8.22 16.49 6.11
N ALA A 40 -8.57 15.59 7.04
CA ALA A 40 -9.06 14.28 6.68
C ALA A 40 -10.39 14.34 5.93
N GLU A 41 -11.30 15.22 6.33
CA GLU A 41 -12.56 15.42 5.62
C GLU A 41 -12.35 15.99 4.21
N ALA A 42 -11.46 16.97 4.05
CA ALA A 42 -11.08 17.48 2.73
C ALA A 42 -10.39 16.40 1.88
N GLY A 43 -9.53 15.58 2.50
CA GLY A 43 -8.83 14.48 1.87
C GLY A 43 -9.75 13.38 1.36
N LYS A 44 -10.83 13.10 2.09
CA LYS A 44 -11.85 12.12 1.69
C LYS A 44 -12.47 12.44 0.33
N ALA A 45 -12.76 13.71 0.06
CA ALA A 45 -13.30 14.15 -1.23
C ALA A 45 -12.30 13.93 -2.38
N ARG A 46 -10.99 14.04 -2.10
CA ARG A 46 -9.93 13.83 -3.09
C ARG A 46 -9.53 12.35 -3.25
N PHE A 47 -9.83 11.51 -2.27
CA PHE A 47 -9.45 10.10 -2.25
C PHE A 47 -10.13 9.25 -3.34
N VAL A 48 -11.12 9.80 -4.06
CA VAL A 48 -11.81 9.10 -5.16
C VAL A 48 -10.83 8.52 -6.19
N VAL A 49 -9.75 9.23 -6.51
CA VAL A 49 -8.71 8.71 -7.44
C VAL A 49 -7.89 7.57 -6.83
N CYS A 50 -7.68 7.60 -5.51
CA CYS A 50 -6.96 6.57 -4.77
C CYS A 50 -7.81 5.29 -4.64
N ALA A 51 -9.12 5.46 -4.49
CA ALA A 51 -10.09 4.37 -4.37
C ALA A 51 -10.16 3.47 -5.61
N ALA A 52 -9.74 3.95 -6.79
CA ALA A 52 -9.66 3.12 -8.00
C ALA A 52 -8.74 1.90 -7.82
N CYS A 53 -7.69 2.03 -7.00
CA CYS A 53 -6.77 0.93 -6.69
C CYS A 53 -6.96 0.43 -5.24
N HIS A 54 -7.18 1.33 -4.28
CA HIS A 54 -7.24 0.99 -2.86
C HIS A 54 -8.64 0.68 -2.34
N GLY A 55 -9.68 0.76 -3.18
CA GLY A 55 -11.07 0.60 -2.75
C GLY A 55 -11.62 1.83 -2.03
N THR A 56 -12.94 2.00 -2.01
CA THR A 56 -13.60 3.13 -1.34
C THR A 56 -13.50 3.08 0.18
N ASP A 57 -13.32 1.88 0.72
CA ASP A 57 -13.11 1.60 2.13
C ASP A 57 -11.62 1.47 2.49
N GLY A 58 -10.72 1.65 1.51
CA GLY A 58 -9.27 1.54 1.70
C GLY A 58 -8.76 0.11 1.85
N LYS A 59 -9.58 -0.93 1.60
CA LYS A 59 -9.19 -2.34 1.79
C LYS A 59 -8.16 -2.88 0.80
N GLY A 60 -7.74 -2.07 -0.16
CA GLY A 60 -6.76 -2.46 -1.16
C GLY A 60 -7.35 -3.34 -2.25
N ASN A 61 -6.50 -3.72 -3.19
CA ASN A 61 -6.84 -4.64 -4.26
C ASN A 61 -5.64 -5.53 -4.56
N PRO A 62 -5.65 -6.78 -4.07
CA PRO A 62 -4.56 -7.74 -4.29
C PRO A 62 -4.25 -8.01 -5.77
N ALA A 63 -5.24 -7.87 -6.67
CA ALA A 63 -5.05 -8.14 -8.10
C ALA A 63 -4.09 -7.14 -8.77
N VAL A 64 -4.03 -5.90 -8.26
CA VAL A 64 -3.09 -4.86 -8.72
C VAL A 64 -1.97 -4.60 -7.72
N GLY A 65 -1.90 -5.39 -6.64
CA GLY A 65 -0.91 -5.23 -5.57
C GLY A 65 -1.10 -3.99 -4.70
N ALA A 66 -2.29 -3.38 -4.71
CA ALA A 66 -2.60 -2.24 -3.86
C ALA A 66 -2.85 -2.72 -2.41
N PRO A 67 -2.09 -2.23 -1.42
CA PRO A 67 -2.23 -2.67 -0.02
C PRO A 67 -3.52 -2.16 0.63
N ASP A 68 -3.93 -2.86 1.69
CA ASP A 68 -4.98 -2.43 2.63
C ASP A 68 -4.45 -1.25 3.47
N LEU A 69 -5.05 -0.08 3.29
CA LEU A 69 -4.71 1.16 3.98
C LEU A 69 -5.37 1.26 5.37
N THR A 70 -6.28 0.35 5.70
CA THR A 70 -6.89 0.24 7.04
C THR A 70 -6.01 -0.54 8.02
N ASP A 71 -4.98 -1.23 7.52
CA ASP A 71 -4.06 -2.03 8.33
C ASP A 71 -3.12 -1.15 9.17
N GLN A 72 -2.57 -1.74 10.23
CA GLN A 72 -1.59 -1.11 11.09
C GLN A 72 -0.15 -1.26 10.57
N VAL A 73 0.13 -2.26 9.73
CA VAL A 73 1.50 -2.63 9.33
C VAL A 73 1.77 -2.23 7.88
N TRP A 74 2.66 -1.26 7.65
CA TRP A 74 2.91 -0.69 6.32
C TRP A 74 4.37 -0.89 5.91
N LEU A 75 4.59 -1.31 4.66
CA LEU A 75 5.93 -1.62 4.14
C LEU A 75 6.84 -0.38 4.02
N PHE A 76 6.29 0.75 3.58
CA PHE A 76 7.05 1.98 3.31
C PHE A 76 7.02 2.98 4.49
N GLY A 77 6.65 2.51 5.68
CA GLY A 77 6.47 3.34 6.87
C GLY A 77 5.07 3.91 6.99
N ASP A 78 4.67 4.13 8.24
CA ASP A 78 3.32 4.55 8.64
C ASP A 78 3.27 5.94 9.26
N SER A 79 4.41 6.63 9.32
CA SER A 79 4.49 8.01 9.77
C SER A 79 3.91 8.95 8.71
N ARG A 80 3.37 10.09 9.14
CA ARG A 80 2.85 11.11 8.22
C ARG A 80 3.87 11.52 7.15
N ALA A 81 5.15 11.63 7.52
CA ALA A 81 6.22 11.94 6.56
C ALA A 81 6.40 10.82 5.52
N ALA A 82 6.40 9.55 5.95
CA ALA A 82 6.53 8.41 5.05
C ALA A 82 5.35 8.25 4.08
N VAL A 83 4.12 8.50 4.56
CA VAL A 83 2.92 8.48 3.71
C VAL A 83 2.92 9.67 2.75
N THR A 84 3.35 10.85 3.20
CA THR A 84 3.51 12.03 2.34
C THR A 84 4.49 11.75 1.21
N GLU A 85 5.67 11.19 1.52
CA GLU A 85 6.67 10.80 0.53
C GLU A 85 6.09 9.81 -0.51
N THR A 86 5.35 8.82 -0.04
CA THR A 86 4.69 7.81 -0.89
C THR A 86 3.66 8.44 -1.83
N VAL A 87 2.82 9.35 -1.34
CA VAL A 87 1.81 10.03 -2.17
C VAL A 87 2.47 11.01 -3.14
N MET A 88 3.49 11.75 -2.71
CA MET A 88 4.16 12.73 -3.56
C MET A 88 4.90 12.08 -4.71
N ASN A 89 5.70 11.06 -4.41
CA ASN A 89 6.70 10.53 -5.34
C ASN A 89 6.36 9.14 -5.89
N GLY A 90 5.26 8.52 -5.42
CA GLY A 90 4.88 7.18 -5.82
C GLY A 90 5.78 6.09 -5.25
N ARG A 91 5.50 4.84 -5.61
CA ARG A 91 6.28 3.65 -5.22
C ARG A 91 6.32 2.63 -6.35
N SER A 92 7.48 2.00 -6.54
CA SER A 92 7.70 0.96 -7.55
C SER A 92 8.38 -0.24 -6.90
N GLY A 93 7.60 -1.08 -6.21
CA GLY A 93 8.09 -2.27 -5.52
C GLY A 93 8.18 -3.47 -6.47
N VAL A 94 9.29 -4.22 -6.41
CA VAL A 94 9.48 -5.43 -7.22
C VAL A 94 9.80 -6.61 -6.31
N MET A 95 8.98 -7.65 -6.40
CA MET A 95 9.29 -9.00 -5.95
C MET A 95 9.70 -9.82 -7.18
N PRO A 96 10.99 -10.09 -7.40
CA PRO A 96 11.46 -10.80 -8.58
C PRO A 96 10.84 -12.19 -8.72
N ALA A 97 10.83 -12.72 -9.95
CA ALA A 97 10.53 -14.13 -10.15
C ALA A 97 11.72 -14.97 -9.65
N TRP A 98 11.45 -15.88 -8.73
CA TRP A 98 12.49 -16.73 -8.15
C TRP A 98 12.65 -18.09 -8.86
N LYS A 99 11.78 -18.41 -9.85
CA LYS A 99 11.79 -19.70 -10.54
C LYS A 99 13.14 -20.00 -11.20
N ASP A 100 13.71 -19.02 -11.90
CA ASP A 100 14.96 -19.22 -12.66
C ASP A 100 16.21 -19.17 -11.75
N ILE A 101 16.06 -18.70 -10.52
CA ILE A 101 17.14 -18.59 -9.53
C ILE A 101 17.18 -19.83 -8.62
N LEU A 102 16.04 -20.23 -8.08
CA LEU A 102 15.94 -21.29 -7.07
C LEU A 102 15.49 -22.64 -7.65
N GLY A 103 14.86 -22.65 -8.83
CA GLY A 103 14.17 -23.82 -9.35
C GLY A 103 12.80 -24.04 -8.70
N GLU A 104 11.95 -24.82 -9.35
CA GLU A 104 10.54 -25.00 -8.98
C GLU A 104 10.36 -25.63 -7.59
N GLU A 105 11.13 -26.67 -7.27
CA GLU A 105 11.05 -27.39 -5.99
C GLU A 105 11.39 -26.48 -4.80
N LYS A 106 12.47 -25.71 -4.89
CA LYS A 106 12.86 -24.80 -3.80
C LYS A 106 11.87 -23.64 -3.64
N VAL A 107 11.31 -23.14 -4.73
CA VAL A 107 10.24 -22.13 -4.66
C VAL A 107 9.02 -22.68 -3.93
N GLN A 108 8.64 -23.95 -4.15
CA GLN A 108 7.55 -24.57 -3.40
C GLN A 108 7.88 -24.70 -1.90
N LEU A 109 9.10 -25.14 -1.55
CA LEU A 109 9.53 -25.23 -0.15
C LEU A 109 9.50 -23.86 0.56
N VAL A 110 10.04 -22.82 -0.07
CA VAL A 110 10.01 -21.46 0.49
C VAL A 110 8.57 -20.94 0.58
N SER A 111 7.72 -21.24 -0.40
CA SER A 111 6.30 -20.85 -0.35
C SER A 111 5.57 -21.51 0.81
N ALA A 112 5.81 -22.80 1.05
CA ALA A 112 5.27 -23.53 2.19
C ALA A 112 5.77 -22.95 3.52
N TYR A 113 7.06 -22.61 3.61
CA TYR A 113 7.64 -21.95 4.78
C TYR A 113 6.98 -20.60 5.05
N VAL A 114 6.89 -19.71 4.06
CA VAL A 114 6.23 -18.40 4.20
C VAL A 114 4.77 -18.55 4.61
N TRP A 115 4.05 -19.53 4.04
CA TRP A 115 2.67 -19.82 4.43
C TRP A 115 2.56 -20.27 5.90
N SER A 116 3.52 -21.07 6.38
CA SER A 116 3.54 -21.55 7.76
C SER A 116 3.74 -20.42 8.79
N LEU A 117 4.42 -19.33 8.42
CA LEU A 117 4.66 -18.18 9.32
C LEU A 117 3.37 -17.51 9.80
N SER A 118 2.27 -17.65 9.06
CA SER A 118 0.97 -17.08 9.40
C SER A 118 -0.14 -18.13 9.58
N ASN A 119 0.19 -19.43 9.53
CA ASN A 119 -0.76 -20.54 9.60
C ASN A 119 -0.24 -21.72 10.44
N SER A 120 0.62 -21.45 11.42
CA SER A 120 1.37 -22.45 12.20
C SER A 120 0.54 -23.33 13.15
N ASP A 121 -0.75 -22.99 13.38
CA ASP A 121 -1.64 -23.70 14.30
C ASP A 121 -2.59 -24.71 13.60
N LYS A 122 -2.20 -25.21 12.41
CA LYS A 122 -2.92 -26.27 11.70
C LYS A 122 -2.06 -27.52 11.52
#